data_AF-A0A4V5N9K3-F1
#
_entry.id   AF-A0A4V5N9K3-F1
#
_cell.length_a   1.000
_cell.length_b   1.000
_cell.length_c   1.000
_cell.angle_alpha   90.00
_cell.angle_beta   90.00
_cell.angle_gamma   90.00
#
_symmetry.space_group_name_H-M   'P 1'
#
loop_
_entity.id
_entity.type
_entity.pdbx_description
1 polymer ?
#
loop_
_entity_poly.entity_id
_entity_poly.type
_entity_poly.pdbx_seq_one_letter_code
_entity_poly.pdbx_strand_id
1 'polypeptide(L)'
;MSSQDGKETSDPQREQELTIDQLVESDPGLALQHLLSRIPADSISVVESAACAQRPAQVELYAHIGVGTCGTVYHETGTTTVLKLAKSQEWGVQLWNDYIIHSEVIAAFEKHGSTINLRIPAVLHFTTRTDTAWWTPNLPLFPRETEATDVLASERIMPLPRTICDSLVNAYCSGDAARKTAARDDPANTACLARVYLGRRRRVRVKPQTCFSLRNFPLHVDQILDIGLDARPWAVGMGQTLAVMHWEVGCDARDVEFVLGCQGTLSAAELRRLPGKTSTRGTVVGFGRRGVDLWMLHFNQVRGMSMNEKGVDWAVHAFFENDPYFPRPYAEDSEEQELWTVFQEGYLEMAKHCTQIRTRPALAEMPQIFIIKVIDEQQKRLRVIAEIQARPRSLDEYENGETGGG
;
A
#
# COMPACT_ATOMS: atom_id res chain seq x y z
N MET A 1 13.17 69.05 29.70
CA MET A 1 14.24 68.35 28.97
C MET A 1 14.57 67.08 29.73
N SER A 2 14.69 65.96 28.99
CA SER A 2 14.93 64.58 29.44
C SER A 2 13.72 63.89 30.08
N SER A 3 12.90 63.11 29.37
CA SER A 3 13.16 61.83 28.66
C SER A 3 13.38 60.66 29.63
N GLN A 4 12.39 59.77 29.70
CA GLN A 4 12.62 58.32 29.67
C GLN A 4 11.34 57.62 29.20
N ASP A 5 11.48 57.00 28.03
CA ASP A 5 10.51 56.21 27.28
C ASP A 5 10.15 54.91 28.01
N GLY A 6 8.86 54.72 28.27
CA GLY A 6 8.29 53.40 28.56
C GLY A 6 7.85 52.75 27.26
N LYS A 7 8.76 52.01 26.62
CA LYS A 7 8.44 51.18 25.45
C LYS A 7 8.06 49.79 25.96
N GLU A 8 6.76 49.58 26.20
CA GLU A 8 6.20 48.23 26.33
C GLU A 8 6.40 47.51 24.99
N THR A 9 7.38 46.62 24.96
CA THR A 9 7.48 45.60 23.91
C THR A 9 6.43 44.54 24.19
N SER A 10 5.33 44.59 23.43
CA SER A 10 4.39 43.48 23.31
C SER A 10 5.14 42.26 22.79
N ASP A 11 5.27 41.25 23.64
CA ASP A 11 5.80 39.92 23.33
C ASP A 11 4.86 39.27 22.28
N PRO A 12 5.32 38.91 21.07
CA PRO A 12 4.49 38.18 20.13
C PRO A 12 4.21 36.80 20.72
N GLN A 13 2.91 36.48 20.85
CA GLN A 13 2.43 35.17 21.29
C GLN A 13 3.21 34.06 20.58
N ARG A 14 4.03 33.32 21.33
CA ARG A 14 4.47 31.99 20.92
C ARG A 14 3.21 31.15 20.77
N GLU A 15 2.72 30.98 19.55
CA GLU A 15 1.80 29.90 19.22
C GLU A 15 2.47 28.60 19.68
N GLN A 16 1.92 27.98 20.72
CA GLN A 16 2.38 26.67 21.17
C GLN A 16 2.02 25.67 20.08
N GLU A 17 3.02 25.26 19.32
CA GLU A 17 2.89 24.19 18.33
C GLU A 17 2.40 22.92 19.04
N LEU A 18 1.20 22.45 18.69
CA LEU A 18 0.57 21.28 19.30
C LEU A 18 1.46 20.04 19.08
N THR A 19 1.54 19.18 20.08
CA THR A 19 2.22 17.88 19.92
C THR A 19 1.46 17.00 18.93
N ILE A 20 2.14 16.01 18.32
CA ILE A 20 1.48 15.06 17.40
C ILE A 20 0.29 14.36 18.07
N ASP A 21 0.42 13.96 19.34
CA ASP A 21 -0.67 13.30 20.06
C ASP A 21 -1.87 14.23 20.30
N GLN A 22 -1.62 15.53 20.50
CA GLN A 22 -2.68 16.53 20.58
C GLN A 22 -3.36 16.72 19.22
N LEU A 23 -2.57 16.79 18.14
CA LEU A 23 -3.10 16.90 16.77
C LEU A 23 -3.93 15.68 16.38
N VAL A 24 -3.54 14.46 16.76
CA VAL A 24 -4.32 13.23 16.48
C VAL A 24 -5.77 13.38 16.94
N GLU A 25 -5.99 14.02 18.09
CA GLU A 25 -7.34 14.21 18.64
C GLU A 25 -8.01 15.51 18.17
N SER A 26 -7.28 16.62 18.04
CA SER A 26 -7.86 17.92 17.69
C SER A 26 -8.05 18.15 16.19
N ASP A 27 -7.09 17.71 15.38
CA ASP A 27 -7.07 17.84 13.92
C ASP A 27 -6.40 16.60 13.28
N PRO A 28 -7.13 15.48 13.16
CA PRO A 28 -6.57 14.25 12.65
C PRO A 28 -6.14 14.36 11.18
N GLY A 29 -6.70 15.30 10.41
CA GLY A 29 -6.29 15.56 9.02
C GLY A 29 -4.89 16.16 8.96
N LEU A 30 -4.65 17.21 9.75
CA LEU A 30 -3.33 17.83 9.87
C LEU A 30 -2.31 16.86 10.49
N ALA A 31 -2.73 16.04 11.46
CA ALA A 31 -1.88 14.98 12.01
C ALA A 31 -1.44 13.98 10.92
N LEU A 32 -2.36 13.51 10.08
CA LEU A 32 -2.05 12.64 8.94
C LEU A 32 -1.12 13.32 7.94
N GLN A 33 -1.40 14.58 7.60
CA GLN A 33 -0.55 15.37 6.72
C GLN A 33 0.88 15.41 7.25
N HIS A 34 1.06 15.77 8.52
CA HIS A 34 2.37 15.82 9.17
C HIS A 34 3.05 14.46 9.23
N LEU A 35 2.32 13.38 9.54
CA LEU A 35 2.91 12.06 9.71
C LEU A 35 3.30 11.39 8.39
N LEU A 36 2.51 11.61 7.34
CA LEU A 36 2.71 11.00 6.02
C LEU A 36 3.59 11.85 5.08
N SER A 37 3.66 13.17 5.30
CA SER A 37 4.56 14.06 4.53
C SER A 37 6.00 14.07 5.05
N ARG A 38 6.24 13.55 6.27
CA ARG A 38 7.57 13.61 6.90
C ARG A 38 8.55 12.67 6.22
N ILE A 39 9.64 13.26 5.73
CA ILE A 39 10.95 12.60 5.62
C ILE A 39 11.38 12.21 7.05
N PRO A 40 11.96 11.01 7.30
CA PRO A 40 12.15 10.50 8.66
C PRO A 40 12.91 11.49 9.57
N ALA A 41 12.28 11.99 10.63
CA ALA A 41 12.90 12.92 11.59
C ALA A 41 13.37 12.19 12.86
N ASP A 42 14.70 12.11 13.01
CA ASP A 42 15.57 12.46 14.16
C ASP A 42 15.29 12.05 15.61
N SER A 43 14.39 11.12 15.91
CA SER A 43 14.29 10.64 17.30
C SER A 43 13.90 9.17 17.42
N ILE A 44 14.86 8.35 17.85
CA ILE A 44 14.69 6.90 18.02
C ILE A 44 14.31 6.62 19.46
N SER A 45 13.21 5.91 19.67
CA SER A 45 12.97 5.14 20.90
C SER A 45 13.14 3.67 20.59
N VAL A 46 14.18 3.06 21.16
CA VAL A 46 14.37 1.61 21.13
C VAL A 46 13.44 1.04 22.19
N VAL A 47 12.38 0.37 21.76
CA VAL A 47 11.61 -0.47 22.68
C VAL A 47 12.21 -1.86 22.58
N GLU A 48 12.72 -2.37 23.69
CA GLU A 48 13.04 -3.80 23.77
C GLU A 48 11.73 -4.56 23.53
N SER A 49 11.73 -5.48 22.54
CA SER A 49 10.76 -6.57 22.57
C SER A 49 10.87 -7.18 23.95
N ALA A 50 9.76 -7.22 24.69
CA ALA A 50 9.69 -7.72 26.06
C ALA A 50 10.68 -8.87 26.22
N ALA A 51 11.64 -8.67 27.12
CA ALA A 51 12.80 -9.52 27.30
C ALA A 51 12.38 -10.99 27.31
N CYS A 52 13.32 -11.84 26.87
CA CYS A 52 13.33 -13.29 27.01
C CYS A 52 13.19 -13.69 28.51
N ALA A 53 12.01 -13.45 29.09
CA ALA A 53 11.59 -13.94 30.37
C ALA A 53 11.24 -15.40 30.16
N GLN A 54 12.11 -16.28 30.68
CA GLN A 54 11.92 -17.71 30.93
C GLN A 54 10.83 -18.37 30.06
N ARG A 55 11.26 -18.85 28.88
CA ARG A 55 10.39 -19.45 27.86
C ARG A 55 9.65 -20.66 28.44
N PRO A 56 8.31 -20.65 28.49
CA PRO A 56 7.53 -21.86 28.63
C PRO A 56 7.64 -22.69 27.34
N ALA A 57 7.47 -24.01 27.46
CA ALA A 57 7.46 -24.92 26.31
C ALA A 57 6.26 -24.64 25.38
N GLN A 58 6.53 -24.60 24.07
CA GLN A 58 5.62 -24.34 22.94
C GLN A 58 5.02 -22.92 22.86
N VAL A 59 5.79 -21.98 22.31
CA VAL A 59 5.24 -20.72 21.80
C VAL A 59 5.21 -20.82 20.27
N GLU A 60 4.03 -20.59 19.67
CA GLU A 60 3.85 -20.46 18.23
C GLU A 60 4.80 -19.37 17.72
N LEU A 61 5.77 -19.74 16.87
CA LEU A 61 6.71 -18.78 16.26
C LEU A 61 6.01 -17.96 15.18
N TYR A 62 5.09 -18.61 14.46
CA TYR A 62 4.36 -18.03 13.35
C TYR A 62 2.99 -17.54 13.80
N ALA A 63 2.77 -16.23 13.75
CA ALA A 63 1.50 -15.64 14.13
C ALA A 63 0.70 -15.27 12.87
N HIS A 64 -0.58 -15.65 12.86
CA HIS A 64 -1.50 -15.38 11.76
C HIS A 64 -1.78 -13.87 11.64
N ILE A 65 -1.61 -13.30 10.45
CA ILE A 65 -1.85 -11.87 10.17
C ILE A 65 -2.81 -11.62 9.02
N GLY A 66 -3.14 -12.64 8.22
CA GLY A 66 -4.09 -12.42 7.14
C GLY A 66 -4.46 -13.68 6.38
N VAL A 67 -5.55 -13.56 5.63
CA VAL A 67 -5.98 -14.54 4.64
C VAL A 67 -6.26 -13.75 3.38
N GLY A 68 -5.60 -14.12 2.28
CA GLY A 68 -5.83 -13.60 0.94
C GLY A 68 -6.49 -14.65 0.05
N THR A 69 -6.60 -14.38 -1.24
CA THR A 69 -7.22 -15.30 -2.22
C THR A 69 -6.43 -16.61 -2.32
N CYS A 70 -5.12 -16.51 -2.55
CA CYS A 70 -4.22 -17.65 -2.79
C CYS A 70 -3.66 -18.30 -1.52
N GLY A 71 -3.72 -17.65 -0.36
CA GLY A 71 -3.02 -18.16 0.81
C GLY A 71 -3.41 -17.54 2.14
N THR A 72 -2.96 -18.21 3.20
CA THR A 72 -2.94 -17.70 4.56
C THR A 72 -1.57 -17.12 4.86
N VAL A 73 -1.52 -15.99 5.56
CA VAL A 73 -0.31 -15.20 5.78
C VAL A 73 0.03 -15.22 7.26
N TYR A 74 1.26 -15.62 7.57
CA TYR A 74 1.82 -15.66 8.91
C TYR A 74 3.07 -14.80 8.94
N HIS A 75 3.33 -14.11 10.04
CA HIS A 75 4.66 -13.52 10.26
C HIS A 75 5.44 -14.35 11.26
N GLU A 76 6.76 -14.39 11.07
CA GLU A 76 7.68 -14.97 12.02
C GLU A 76 7.97 -13.95 13.14
N THR A 77 7.64 -14.32 14.38
CA THR A 77 7.73 -13.41 15.54
C THR A 77 9.16 -12.95 15.78
N GLY A 78 9.34 -11.64 15.96
CA GLY A 78 10.66 -11.04 16.17
C GLY A 78 11.51 -10.88 14.90
N THR A 79 10.94 -11.08 13.71
CA THR A 79 11.63 -10.89 12.44
C THR A 79 10.85 -9.98 11.50
N THR A 80 11.46 -9.65 10.36
CA THR A 80 10.82 -8.96 9.23
C THR A 80 10.39 -9.95 8.15
N THR A 81 10.15 -11.21 8.51
CA THR A 81 9.76 -12.27 7.57
C THR A 81 8.25 -12.49 7.61
N VAL A 82 7.66 -12.64 6.42
CA VAL A 82 6.28 -13.09 6.23
C VAL A 82 6.27 -14.36 5.39
N LEU A 83 5.41 -15.30 5.77
CA LEU A 83 5.18 -16.58 5.11
C LEU A 83 3.75 -16.59 4.56
N LYS A 84 3.62 -16.78 3.25
CA LYS A 84 2.35 -16.96 2.55
C LYS A 84 2.20 -18.43 2.22
N LEU A 85 1.27 -19.11 2.86
CA LEU A 85 0.98 -20.55 2.71
C LEU A 85 -0.16 -20.73 1.71
N ALA A 86 0.04 -21.55 0.69
CA ALA A 86 -0.99 -21.84 -0.31
C ALA A 86 -2.19 -22.59 0.29
N LYS A 87 -3.41 -22.20 -0.07
CA LYS A 87 -4.65 -22.86 0.43
C LYS A 87 -4.90 -24.25 -0.16
N SER A 88 -4.40 -24.50 -1.37
CA SER A 88 -4.52 -25.78 -2.06
C SER A 88 -3.33 -25.96 -3.01
N GLN A 89 -3.22 -27.12 -3.62
CA GLN A 89 -2.22 -27.37 -4.65
C GLN A 89 -2.40 -26.47 -5.89
N GLU A 90 -3.63 -26.15 -6.30
CA GLU A 90 -3.83 -25.21 -7.41
C GLU A 90 -3.36 -23.80 -7.06
N TRP A 91 -3.60 -23.35 -5.82
CA TRP A 91 -3.09 -22.07 -5.35
C TRP A 91 -1.56 -22.06 -5.19
N GLY A 92 -0.94 -23.23 -4.97
CA GLY A 92 0.53 -23.39 -4.99
C GLY A 92 1.15 -22.97 -6.32
N VAL A 93 0.47 -23.23 -7.45
CA VAL A 93 0.92 -22.79 -8.78
C VAL A 93 0.91 -21.26 -8.90
N GLN A 94 -0.15 -20.61 -8.40
CA GLN A 94 -0.21 -19.14 -8.40
C GLN A 94 0.80 -18.51 -7.45
N LEU A 95 1.08 -19.17 -6.32
CA LEU A 95 2.10 -18.72 -5.38
C LEU A 95 3.51 -18.87 -5.94
N TRP A 96 3.74 -19.92 -6.75
CA TRP A 96 4.98 -20.08 -7.52
C TRP A 96 5.13 -18.99 -8.59
N ASN A 97 4.05 -18.62 -9.27
CA ASN A 97 4.05 -17.48 -10.19
C ASN A 97 4.40 -16.17 -9.47
N ASP A 98 3.82 -15.94 -8.28
CA ASP A 98 4.17 -14.82 -7.41
C ASP A 98 5.69 -14.80 -7.16
N TYR A 99 6.27 -15.93 -6.73
CA TYR A 99 7.71 -16.03 -6.47
C TYR A 99 8.59 -15.71 -7.69
N ILE A 100 8.25 -16.21 -8.88
CA ILE A 100 9.01 -15.95 -10.11
C ILE A 100 8.93 -14.47 -10.47
N ILE A 101 7.72 -13.93 -10.64
CA ILE A 101 7.53 -12.55 -11.09
C ILE A 101 8.10 -11.57 -10.06
N HIS A 102 7.88 -11.82 -8.76
CA HIS A 102 8.43 -10.99 -7.69
C HIS A 102 9.96 -10.95 -7.76
N SER A 103 10.61 -12.10 -8.00
CA SER A 103 12.07 -12.18 -8.16
C SER A 103 12.57 -11.41 -9.39
N GLU A 104 11.89 -11.55 -10.53
CA GLU A 104 12.23 -10.85 -11.77
C GLU A 104 12.07 -9.33 -11.62
N VAL A 105 10.98 -8.89 -10.99
CA VAL A 105 10.70 -7.48 -10.75
C VAL A 105 11.75 -6.89 -9.78
N ILE A 106 12.14 -7.59 -8.72
CA ILE A 106 13.25 -7.13 -7.84
C ILE A 106 14.53 -6.94 -8.65
N ALA A 107 14.92 -7.94 -9.45
CA ALA A 107 16.14 -7.85 -10.25
C ALA A 107 16.09 -6.70 -11.27
N ALA A 108 14.92 -6.40 -11.83
CA ALA A 108 14.72 -5.23 -12.68
C ALA A 108 14.80 -3.91 -11.89
N PHE A 109 14.21 -3.88 -10.69
CA PHE A 109 14.26 -2.74 -9.78
C PHE A 109 15.67 -2.47 -9.27
N GLU A 110 16.56 -3.44 -9.14
CA GLU A 110 17.95 -3.16 -8.77
C GLU A 110 18.69 -2.33 -9.84
N LYS A 111 18.27 -2.41 -11.11
CA LYS A 111 18.86 -1.64 -12.22
C LYS A 111 18.39 -0.18 -12.25
N HIS A 112 17.16 0.07 -11.79
CA HIS A 112 16.47 1.36 -11.96
C HIS A 112 16.03 2.01 -10.65
N GLY A 113 16.08 1.28 -9.53
CA GLY A 113 15.33 1.57 -8.31
C GLY A 113 15.77 2.84 -7.60
N SER A 114 16.99 3.32 -7.83
CA SER A 114 17.41 4.65 -7.34
C SER A 114 16.59 5.81 -7.92
N THR A 115 15.90 5.59 -9.05
CA THR A 115 15.05 6.58 -9.70
C THR A 115 13.56 6.41 -9.38
N ILE A 116 13.18 5.30 -8.73
CA ILE A 116 11.80 4.96 -8.42
C ILE A 116 11.55 5.18 -6.93
N ASN A 117 10.66 6.11 -6.60
CA ASN A 117 10.27 6.37 -5.21
C ASN A 117 9.19 5.38 -4.72
N LEU A 118 9.53 4.09 -4.74
CA LEU A 118 8.66 2.98 -4.33
C LEU A 118 9.52 1.79 -3.90
N ARG A 119 9.00 0.98 -2.97
CA ARG A 119 9.66 -0.23 -2.48
C ARG A 119 8.96 -1.51 -2.92
N ILE A 120 9.74 -2.58 -3.02
CA ILE A 120 9.25 -3.94 -3.22
C ILE A 120 9.82 -4.79 -2.08
N PRO A 121 8.99 -5.59 -1.39
CA PRO A 121 9.48 -6.46 -0.32
C PRO A 121 10.56 -7.40 -0.86
N ALA A 122 11.64 -7.65 -0.12
CA ALA A 122 12.62 -8.66 -0.54
C ALA A 122 11.99 -10.05 -0.68
N VAL A 123 12.40 -10.80 -1.69
CA VAL A 123 12.06 -12.22 -1.83
C VAL A 123 13.10 -13.06 -1.11
N LEU A 124 12.69 -14.03 -0.29
CA LEU A 124 13.62 -14.86 0.48
C LEU A 124 13.76 -16.26 -0.12
N HIS A 125 12.68 -17.04 -0.13
CA HIS A 125 12.70 -18.41 -0.65
C HIS A 125 11.29 -18.94 -0.89
N PHE A 126 11.21 -20.05 -1.62
CA PHE A 126 10.01 -20.84 -1.80
C PHE A 126 10.24 -22.25 -1.24
N THR A 127 9.35 -22.71 -0.37
CA THR A 127 9.40 -24.05 0.23
C THR A 127 8.22 -24.86 -0.27
N THR A 128 8.47 -26.05 -0.79
CA THR A 128 7.40 -26.93 -1.27
C THR A 128 6.77 -27.73 -0.14
N ARG A 129 5.54 -28.21 -0.34
CA ARG A 129 4.86 -29.07 0.63
C ARG A 129 5.60 -30.38 0.97
N THR A 130 6.45 -30.84 0.07
CA THR A 130 7.22 -32.09 0.20
C THR A 130 8.59 -31.88 0.83
N ASP A 131 8.99 -30.64 1.13
CA ASP A 131 10.24 -30.35 1.83
C ASP A 131 10.11 -30.70 3.32
N THR A 132 10.30 -31.97 3.63
CA THR A 132 10.23 -32.47 5.01
C THR A 132 11.33 -31.89 5.88
N ALA A 133 12.48 -31.52 5.32
CA ALA A 133 13.59 -30.93 6.08
C ALA A 133 13.20 -29.56 6.66
N TRP A 134 12.40 -28.79 5.93
CA TRP A 134 11.83 -27.54 6.43
C TRP A 134 10.55 -27.78 7.25
N TRP A 135 9.61 -28.58 6.78
CA TRP A 135 8.31 -28.75 7.44
C TRP A 135 8.39 -29.46 8.80
N THR A 136 9.23 -30.50 8.96
CA THR A 136 9.33 -31.24 10.24
C THR A 136 9.66 -30.34 11.44
N PRO A 137 10.68 -29.45 11.38
CA PRO A 137 10.96 -28.54 12.49
C PRO A 137 10.00 -27.34 12.58
N ASN A 138 9.40 -26.88 11.47
CA ASN A 138 8.60 -25.65 11.45
C ASN A 138 7.09 -25.86 11.66
N LEU A 139 6.52 -26.99 11.24
CA LEU A 139 5.10 -27.29 11.36
C LEU A 139 4.57 -27.15 12.80
N PRO A 140 5.28 -27.65 13.85
CA PRO A 140 4.83 -27.49 15.24
C PRO A 140 4.86 -26.05 15.76
N LEU A 141 5.46 -25.11 15.01
CA LEU A 141 5.57 -23.70 15.38
C LEU A 141 4.47 -22.84 14.77
N PHE A 142 3.66 -23.39 13.85
CA PHE A 142 2.45 -22.75 13.33
C PHE A 142 1.27 -22.92 14.30
N PRO A 143 0.24 -22.07 14.19
CA PRO A 143 -1.01 -22.29 14.90
C PRO A 143 -1.63 -23.63 14.54
N ARG A 144 -2.37 -24.21 15.49
CA ARG A 144 -3.07 -25.50 15.32
C ARG A 144 -3.88 -25.51 14.01
N GLU A 145 -3.95 -26.69 13.38
CA GLU A 145 -4.65 -26.94 12.10
C GLU A 145 -3.89 -26.50 10.83
N THR A 146 -2.66 -25.98 10.95
CA THR A 146 -1.82 -25.74 9.78
C THR A 146 -1.30 -27.07 9.23
N GLU A 147 -1.42 -27.27 7.92
CA GLU A 147 -0.88 -28.44 7.20
C GLU A 147 0.28 -28.03 6.28
N ALA A 148 1.14 -28.99 5.94
CA ALA A 148 2.22 -28.78 4.99
C ALA A 148 1.68 -28.45 3.60
N THR A 149 2.13 -27.32 3.06
CA THR A 149 1.71 -26.76 1.77
C THR A 149 2.88 -26.03 1.10
N ASP A 150 2.66 -25.37 -0.02
CA ASP A 150 3.68 -24.54 -0.64
C ASP A 150 3.73 -23.17 0.07
N VAL A 151 4.94 -22.68 0.32
CA VAL A 151 5.22 -21.48 1.11
C VAL A 151 6.09 -20.52 0.31
N LEU A 152 5.64 -19.27 0.21
CA LEU A 152 6.46 -18.15 -0.22
C LEU A 152 6.90 -17.36 1.01
N ALA A 153 8.20 -17.26 1.23
CA ALA A 153 8.80 -16.41 2.24
C ALA A 153 9.32 -15.10 1.61
N SER A 154 8.91 -13.97 2.18
CA SER A 154 9.33 -12.63 1.74
C SER A 154 9.51 -11.68 2.92
N GLU A 155 10.02 -10.48 2.65
CA GLU A 155 10.02 -9.38 3.61
C GLU A 155 8.58 -9.00 3.96
N ARG A 156 8.38 -8.74 5.25
CA ARG A 156 7.15 -8.20 5.79
C ARG A 156 7.16 -6.68 5.67
N ILE A 157 6.17 -6.15 4.97
CA ILE A 157 5.80 -4.74 5.09
C ILE A 157 5.23 -4.53 6.49
N MET A 158 5.85 -3.67 7.28
CA MET A 158 5.41 -3.41 8.63
C MET A 158 4.15 -2.52 8.61
N PRO A 159 3.19 -2.75 9.52
CA PRO A 159 2.00 -1.93 9.59
C PRO A 159 2.32 -0.47 9.88
N LEU A 160 1.39 0.41 9.52
CA LEU A 160 1.47 1.83 9.82
C LEU A 160 1.60 2.07 11.34
N PRO A 161 2.30 3.14 11.75
CA PRO A 161 2.43 3.53 13.16
C PRO A 161 1.06 3.72 13.80
N ARG A 162 0.96 3.38 15.11
CA ARG A 162 -0.29 3.53 15.85
C ARG A 162 -0.86 4.94 15.80
N THR A 163 -0.01 5.97 15.81
CA THR A 163 -0.41 7.37 15.66
C THR A 163 -1.12 7.63 14.33
N ILE A 164 -0.61 7.07 13.22
CA ILE A 164 -1.27 7.17 11.91
C ILE A 164 -2.59 6.40 11.93
N CYS A 165 -2.62 5.18 12.48
CA CYS A 165 -3.84 4.39 12.61
C CYS A 165 -4.92 5.12 13.41
N ASP A 166 -4.56 5.71 14.55
CA ASP A 166 -5.46 6.46 15.42
C ASP A 166 -5.99 7.72 14.70
N SER A 167 -5.13 8.43 13.93
CA SER A 167 -5.57 9.54 13.08
C SER A 167 -6.50 9.10 11.95
N LEU A 168 -6.25 7.96 11.30
CA LEU A 168 -7.14 7.40 10.28
C LEU A 168 -8.52 7.05 10.87
N VAL A 169 -8.56 6.45 12.07
CA VAL A 169 -9.81 6.19 12.80
C VAL A 169 -10.51 7.51 13.09
N ASN A 170 -9.80 8.52 13.58
CA ASN A 170 -10.42 9.80 13.94
C ASN A 170 -10.97 10.56 12.74
N ALA A 171 -10.25 10.56 11.62
CA ALA A 171 -10.65 11.24 10.40
C ALA A 171 -11.81 10.52 9.68
N TYR A 172 -11.82 9.18 9.67
CA TYR A 172 -12.66 8.43 8.73
C TYR A 172 -13.63 7.42 9.36
N CYS A 173 -13.50 7.08 10.65
CA CYS A 173 -14.50 6.28 11.33
C CYS A 173 -15.71 7.16 11.69
N SER A 174 -16.78 7.03 10.90
CA SER A 174 -18.06 7.67 11.19
C SER A 174 -18.70 7.06 12.45
N GLY A 175 -19.07 7.90 13.43
CA GLY A 175 -19.77 7.46 14.64
C GLY A 175 -19.36 8.24 15.89
N ASP A 176 -19.84 7.79 17.04
CA ASP A 176 -19.53 8.35 18.34
C ASP A 176 -18.12 7.95 18.84
N ALA A 177 -17.73 8.53 19.98
CA ALA A 177 -16.44 8.25 20.60
C ALA A 177 -16.26 6.77 20.96
N ALA A 178 -17.33 6.09 21.41
CA ALA A 178 -17.27 4.67 21.79
C ALA A 178 -16.87 3.80 20.60
N ARG A 179 -17.43 4.08 19.41
CA ARG A 179 -17.07 3.37 18.19
C ARG A 179 -15.62 3.63 17.75
N LYS A 180 -15.15 4.87 17.84
CA LYS A 180 -13.75 5.20 17.54
C LYS A 180 -12.80 4.44 18.48
N THR A 181 -13.10 4.42 19.77
CA THR A 181 -12.33 3.62 20.75
C THR A 181 -12.34 2.14 20.39
N ALA A 182 -13.51 1.56 20.10
CA ALA A 182 -13.61 0.16 19.70
C ALA A 182 -12.77 -0.16 18.45
N ALA A 183 -12.72 0.75 17.47
CA ALA A 183 -11.87 0.58 16.29
C ALA A 183 -10.36 0.65 16.61
N ARG A 184 -9.93 1.52 17.54
CA ARG A 184 -8.51 1.62 17.96
C ARG A 184 -8.05 0.42 18.77
N ASP A 185 -8.96 -0.19 19.52
CA ASP A 185 -8.67 -1.32 20.40
C ASP A 185 -8.81 -2.68 19.71
N ASP A 186 -9.40 -2.72 18.50
CA ASP A 186 -9.53 -3.92 17.69
C ASP A 186 -8.14 -4.44 17.26
N PRO A 187 -7.72 -5.64 17.71
CA PRO A 187 -6.44 -6.23 17.32
C PRO A 187 -6.27 -6.38 15.79
N ALA A 188 -7.36 -6.56 15.04
CA ALA A 188 -7.31 -6.68 13.57
C ALA A 188 -6.83 -5.40 12.89
N ASN A 189 -6.94 -4.24 13.56
CA ASN A 189 -6.52 -2.94 13.05
C ASN A 189 -5.03 -2.64 13.33
N THR A 190 -4.35 -3.48 14.12
CA THR A 190 -2.91 -3.34 14.39
C THR A 190 -2.02 -3.71 13.20
N ALA A 191 -2.56 -4.47 12.24
CA ALA A 191 -1.88 -4.89 11.01
C ALA A 191 -2.21 -3.96 9.81
N CYS A 192 -2.50 -2.68 10.07
CA CYS A 192 -2.94 -1.75 9.04
C CYS A 192 -1.87 -1.49 7.96
N LEU A 193 -2.24 -1.77 6.71
CA LEU A 193 -1.60 -1.24 5.52
C LEU A 193 -2.67 -0.45 4.75
N ALA A 194 -2.36 0.78 4.36
CA ALA A 194 -3.31 1.62 3.63
C ALA A 194 -3.13 1.46 2.12
N ARG A 195 -4.16 1.02 1.39
CA ARG A 195 -4.15 0.88 -0.07
C ARG A 195 -4.33 2.25 -0.71
N VAL A 196 -3.39 2.68 -1.54
CA VAL A 196 -3.39 4.02 -2.14
C VAL A 196 -4.17 4.00 -3.45
N TYR A 197 -5.38 4.54 -3.47
CA TYR A 197 -6.25 4.55 -4.64
C TYR A 197 -6.28 5.94 -5.28
N LEU A 198 -5.36 6.20 -6.22
CA LEU A 198 -5.32 7.48 -6.96
C LEU A 198 -6.33 7.54 -8.11
N GLY A 199 -6.94 6.42 -8.48
CA GLY A 199 -7.85 6.32 -9.63
C GLY A 199 -9.33 6.36 -9.29
N ARG A 200 -9.68 6.65 -8.04
CA ARG A 200 -11.08 6.63 -7.57
C ARG A 200 -11.27 7.50 -6.33
N ARG A 201 -12.24 8.41 -6.38
CA ARG A 201 -12.83 9.04 -5.20
C ARG A 201 -13.78 8.10 -4.46
N ARG A 202 -13.94 8.29 -3.15
CA ARG A 202 -15.00 7.60 -2.39
C ARG A 202 -16.38 7.89 -3.01
N ARG A 203 -17.24 6.88 -3.06
CA ARG A 203 -18.66 7.10 -3.35
C ARG A 203 -19.32 7.77 -2.15
N VAL A 204 -20.13 8.80 -2.39
CA VAL A 204 -20.97 9.42 -1.35
C VAL A 204 -21.84 8.33 -0.73
N ARG A 205 -21.63 8.04 0.56
CA ARG A 205 -22.40 7.01 1.26
C ARG A 205 -23.72 7.62 1.70
N VAL A 206 -24.83 7.05 1.22
CA VAL A 206 -26.19 7.43 1.63
C VAL A 206 -26.52 6.92 3.04
N LYS A 207 -25.79 5.92 3.55
CA LYS A 207 -25.99 5.34 4.89
C LYS A 207 -24.69 5.36 5.71
N PRO A 208 -24.77 5.56 7.04
CA PRO A 208 -23.62 5.43 7.93
C PRO A 208 -22.96 4.06 7.78
N GLN A 209 -21.63 4.00 7.90
CA GLN A 209 -20.94 2.71 7.88
C GLN A 209 -21.40 1.89 9.09
N THR A 210 -21.70 0.61 8.94
CA THR A 210 -22.06 -0.27 10.08
C THR A 210 -20.83 -0.87 10.77
N CYS A 211 -19.72 -1.01 10.06
CA CYS A 211 -18.42 -1.45 10.57
C CYS A 211 -17.29 -0.60 9.99
N PHE A 212 -16.22 -0.41 10.76
CA PHE A 212 -14.98 0.26 10.34
C PHE A 212 -13.80 -0.67 10.61
N SER A 213 -12.89 -0.82 9.63
CA SER A 213 -11.68 -1.61 9.79
C SER A 213 -10.53 -0.94 9.05
N LEU A 214 -9.36 -1.00 9.67
CA LEU A 214 -8.09 -0.58 9.08
C LEU A 214 -7.39 -1.70 8.30
N ARG A 215 -7.93 -2.92 8.34
CA ARG A 215 -7.43 -4.03 7.53
C ARG A 215 -7.76 -3.77 6.06
N ASN A 216 -6.73 -3.71 5.21
CA ASN A 216 -6.86 -3.32 3.80
C ASN A 216 -7.55 -1.96 3.62
N PHE A 217 -7.22 -0.98 4.47
CA PHE A 217 -7.89 0.32 4.48
C PHE A 217 -7.71 1.03 3.12
N PRO A 218 -8.79 1.33 2.37
CA PRO A 218 -8.66 2.01 1.09
C PRO A 218 -8.57 3.52 1.29
N LEU A 219 -7.38 4.08 1.06
CA LEU A 219 -7.09 5.51 1.09
C LEU A 219 -7.30 6.08 -0.32
N HIS A 220 -8.45 6.70 -0.54
CA HIS A 220 -8.87 7.23 -1.85
C HIS A 220 -8.27 8.60 -2.14
N VAL A 221 -8.20 8.95 -3.41
CA VAL A 221 -7.61 10.21 -3.88
C VAL A 221 -8.23 11.46 -3.23
N ASP A 222 -9.56 11.49 -3.04
CA ASP A 222 -10.23 12.60 -2.35
C ASP A 222 -9.73 12.73 -0.91
N GLN A 223 -9.54 11.62 -0.20
CA GLN A 223 -9.04 11.65 1.17
C GLN A 223 -7.61 12.18 1.27
N ILE A 224 -6.78 11.90 0.26
CA ILE A 224 -5.38 12.31 0.20
C ILE A 224 -5.28 13.81 -0.09
N LEU A 225 -6.05 14.29 -1.06
CA LEU A 225 -6.10 15.70 -1.44
C LEU A 225 -6.77 16.56 -0.36
N ASP A 226 -7.87 16.08 0.25
CA ASP A 226 -8.59 16.80 1.31
C ASP A 226 -7.71 17.13 2.52
N ILE A 227 -6.73 16.27 2.83
CA ILE A 227 -5.77 16.49 3.93
C ILE A 227 -4.47 17.15 3.47
N GLY A 228 -4.40 17.58 2.21
CA GLY A 228 -3.26 18.28 1.63
C GLY A 228 -1.99 17.44 1.49
N LEU A 229 -2.11 16.13 1.28
CA LEU A 229 -0.96 15.27 0.99
C LEU A 229 -0.61 15.34 -0.50
N ASP A 230 0.69 15.49 -0.79
CA ASP A 230 1.19 15.45 -2.15
C ASP A 230 1.31 14.01 -2.66
N ALA A 231 0.35 13.60 -3.50
CA ALA A 231 0.35 12.28 -4.15
C ALA A 231 1.19 12.21 -5.43
N ARG A 232 1.75 13.32 -5.93
CA ARG A 232 2.52 13.33 -7.20
C ARG A 232 3.69 12.36 -7.17
N PRO A 233 4.51 12.27 -6.09
CA PRO A 233 5.60 11.29 -6.03
C PRO A 233 5.11 9.84 -6.13
N TRP A 234 3.93 9.53 -5.59
CA TRP A 234 3.32 8.19 -5.69
C TRP A 234 2.85 7.91 -7.12
N ALA A 235 2.20 8.87 -7.77
CA ALA A 235 1.77 8.76 -9.16
C ALA A 235 2.98 8.54 -10.10
N VAL A 236 4.06 9.32 -9.93
CA VAL A 236 5.32 9.13 -10.67
C VAL A 236 5.88 7.73 -10.43
N GLY A 237 6.01 7.31 -9.17
CA GLY A 237 6.54 6.00 -8.80
C GLY A 237 5.73 4.84 -9.37
N MET A 238 4.39 4.93 -9.37
CA MET A 238 3.50 3.95 -10.00
C MET A 238 3.71 3.89 -11.52
N GLY A 239 3.83 5.03 -12.19
CA GLY A 239 4.09 5.10 -13.63
C GLY A 239 5.44 4.47 -13.98
N GLN A 240 6.51 4.84 -13.28
CA GLN A 240 7.84 4.26 -13.47
C GLN A 240 7.83 2.74 -13.23
N THR A 241 7.15 2.29 -12.18
CA THR A 241 7.02 0.88 -11.83
C THR A 241 6.37 0.07 -12.95
N LEU A 242 5.25 0.55 -13.49
CA LEU A 242 4.59 -0.11 -14.61
C LEU A 242 5.46 -0.14 -15.86
N ALA A 243 6.25 0.91 -16.12
CA ALA A 243 7.18 0.91 -17.26
C ALA A 243 8.27 -0.18 -17.11
N VAL A 244 8.81 -0.37 -15.90
CA VAL A 244 9.77 -1.47 -15.63
C VAL A 244 9.11 -2.82 -15.84
N MET A 245 7.92 -3.04 -15.27
CA MET A 245 7.18 -4.29 -15.42
C MET A 245 6.87 -4.59 -16.89
N HIS A 246 6.42 -3.59 -17.64
CA HIS A 246 6.03 -3.76 -19.03
C HIS A 246 7.23 -4.00 -19.96
N TRP A 247 8.32 -3.25 -19.80
CA TRP A 247 9.35 -3.17 -20.84
C TRP A 247 10.69 -3.82 -20.45
N GLU A 248 11.01 -3.89 -19.16
CA GLU A 248 12.20 -4.60 -18.67
C GLU A 248 11.87 -6.06 -18.33
N VAL A 249 10.80 -6.29 -17.57
CA VAL A 249 10.35 -7.65 -17.19
C VAL A 249 9.53 -8.30 -18.32
N GLY A 250 8.62 -7.55 -18.94
CA GLY A 250 7.78 -8.06 -20.01
C GLY A 250 6.49 -8.70 -19.56
N CYS A 251 5.85 -8.12 -18.54
CA CYS A 251 4.59 -8.60 -18.00
C CYS A 251 3.50 -7.52 -18.03
N ASP A 252 2.25 -7.94 -17.81
CA ASP A 252 1.06 -7.07 -17.88
C ASP A 252 0.75 -6.31 -16.59
N ALA A 253 1.48 -6.57 -15.50
CA ALA A 253 1.25 -6.00 -14.17
C ALA A 253 -0.18 -6.22 -13.62
N ARG A 254 -0.83 -7.32 -13.97
CA ARG A 254 -2.17 -7.65 -13.46
C ARG A 254 -2.16 -7.96 -11.95
N ASP A 255 -3.13 -7.39 -11.23
CA ASP A 255 -3.42 -7.57 -9.81
C ASP A 255 -2.34 -7.07 -8.83
N VAL A 256 -1.36 -6.27 -9.31
CA VAL A 256 -0.40 -5.64 -8.39
C VAL A 256 -1.09 -4.64 -7.48
N GLU A 257 -0.70 -4.64 -6.21
CA GLU A 257 -1.28 -3.78 -5.18
C GLU A 257 -0.25 -2.76 -4.67
N PHE A 258 -0.71 -1.54 -4.37
CA PHE A 258 0.11 -0.47 -3.83
C PHE A 258 -0.36 -0.04 -2.45
N VAL A 259 0.53 -0.10 -1.46
CA VAL A 259 0.20 0.16 -0.05
C VAL A 259 1.20 1.07 0.64
N LEU A 260 0.73 1.86 1.60
CA LEU A 260 1.56 2.54 2.57
C LEU A 260 1.84 1.60 3.75
N GLY A 261 3.12 1.51 4.09
CA GLY A 261 3.60 0.73 5.22
C GLY A 261 5.00 1.16 5.62
N CYS A 262 5.47 0.60 6.72
CA CYS A 262 6.79 0.91 7.26
C CYS A 262 7.82 -0.15 6.90
N GLN A 263 9.09 0.26 6.88
CA GLN A 263 10.20 -0.67 6.79
C GLN A 263 10.38 -1.48 8.08
N GLY A 264 10.79 -2.73 7.96
CA GLY A 264 11.12 -3.59 9.10
C GLY A 264 12.52 -3.34 9.67
N THR A 265 13.47 -2.94 8.83
CA THR A 265 14.89 -2.80 9.19
C THR A 265 15.27 -1.40 9.65
N LEU A 266 16.34 -1.31 10.43
CA LEU A 266 16.96 -0.03 10.79
C LEU A 266 17.83 0.51 9.65
N SER A 267 17.72 1.80 9.38
CA SER A 267 18.62 2.53 8.50
C SER A 267 20.02 2.65 9.11
N ALA A 268 21.02 2.92 8.27
CA ALA A 268 22.39 3.16 8.72
C ALA A 268 22.50 4.39 9.66
N ALA A 269 21.63 5.39 9.50
CA ALA A 269 21.57 6.53 10.41
C ALA A 269 21.04 6.11 11.78
N GLU A 270 20.02 5.24 11.82
CA GLU A 270 19.48 4.72 13.07
C GLU A 270 20.45 3.79 13.79
N LEU A 271 21.14 2.90 13.06
CA LEU A 271 22.17 2.02 13.63
C LEU A 271 23.30 2.81 14.28
N ARG A 272 23.76 3.92 13.68
CA ARG A 272 24.82 4.78 14.25
C ARG A 272 24.43 5.45 15.56
N ARG A 273 23.13 5.61 15.82
CA ARG A 273 22.59 6.23 17.04
C ARG A 273 22.39 5.24 18.17
N LEU A 274 22.40 3.93 17.86
CA LEU A 274 22.37 2.92 18.90
C LEU A 274 23.68 2.93 19.70
N PRO A 275 23.63 2.61 21.00
CA PRO A 275 24.84 2.28 21.74
C PRO A 275 25.66 1.19 21.00
N GLY A 276 26.99 1.27 21.09
CA GLY A 276 27.85 0.30 20.42
C GLY A 276 27.56 -1.14 20.89
N LYS A 277 27.55 -2.09 19.96
CA LYS A 277 27.26 -3.52 20.20
C LYS A 277 25.84 -3.82 20.74
N THR A 278 24.86 -2.94 20.53
CA THR A 278 23.45 -3.25 20.81
C THR A 278 22.96 -4.41 19.93
N SER A 279 22.32 -5.41 20.56
CA SER A 279 21.64 -6.47 19.82
C SER A 279 20.45 -5.89 19.04
N THR A 280 20.45 -6.08 17.73
CA THR A 280 19.35 -5.68 16.84
C THR A 280 18.46 -6.85 16.42
N ARG A 281 18.81 -8.08 16.84
CA ARG A 281 18.00 -9.28 16.59
C ARG A 281 16.71 -9.21 17.42
N GLY A 282 15.56 -9.32 16.78
CA GLY A 282 14.26 -9.13 17.47
C GLY A 282 13.88 -7.66 17.66
N THR A 283 14.75 -6.72 17.31
CA THR A 283 14.50 -5.29 17.47
C THR A 283 13.62 -4.80 16.34
N VAL A 284 12.31 -5.02 16.49
CA VAL A 284 11.32 -4.21 15.80
C VAL A 284 11.33 -2.85 16.48
N VAL A 285 12.19 -1.95 16.02
CA VAL A 285 12.24 -0.55 16.48
C VAL A 285 10.84 0.04 16.49
N GLY A 286 10.51 0.73 17.58
CA GLY A 286 9.19 1.24 17.90
C GLY A 286 8.57 1.93 16.69
N PHE A 287 7.40 1.44 16.30
CA PHE A 287 6.67 1.87 15.11
C PHE A 287 6.38 3.37 15.06
N GLY A 288 6.41 4.08 16.19
CA GLY A 288 5.92 5.45 16.30
C GLY A 288 6.61 6.52 15.44
N ARG A 289 7.76 6.22 14.81
CA ARG A 289 8.58 7.23 14.09
C ARG A 289 9.29 6.74 12.82
N ARG A 290 8.91 5.60 12.26
CA ARG A 290 9.51 5.11 11.01
C ARG A 290 9.00 5.91 9.81
N GLY A 291 9.83 6.02 8.77
CA GLY A 291 9.39 6.48 7.46
C GLY A 291 8.26 5.58 6.94
N VAL A 292 7.25 6.22 6.36
CA VAL A 292 6.20 5.53 5.61
C VAL A 292 6.60 5.56 4.15
N ASP A 293 6.68 4.39 3.54
CA ASP A 293 7.00 4.24 2.12
C ASP A 293 5.78 3.70 1.38
N LEU A 294 5.74 3.97 0.07
CA LEU A 294 4.86 3.28 -0.86
C LEU A 294 5.51 1.94 -1.26
N TRP A 295 4.75 0.86 -1.14
CA TRP A 295 5.18 -0.50 -1.47
C TRP A 295 4.32 -1.09 -2.58
N MET A 296 4.92 -1.86 -3.49
CA MET A 296 4.21 -2.74 -4.42
C MET A 296 4.30 -4.20 -3.97
N LEU A 297 3.19 -4.93 -4.08
CA LEU A 297 3.13 -6.36 -3.80
C LEU A 297 2.07 -7.08 -4.67
N HIS A 298 1.89 -8.37 -4.42
CA HIS A 298 0.83 -9.22 -5.00
C HIS A 298 1.05 -9.55 -6.49
N PHE A 299 2.00 -10.43 -6.80
CA PHE A 299 2.36 -10.74 -8.20
C PHE A 299 1.71 -12.02 -8.75
N ASN A 300 0.87 -12.71 -7.97
CA ASN A 300 0.35 -14.04 -8.33
C ASN A 300 -0.50 -14.10 -9.61
N GLN A 301 -1.13 -13.00 -10.04
CA GLN A 301 -1.93 -12.95 -11.29
C GLN A 301 -1.20 -12.27 -12.45
N VAL A 302 0.01 -11.78 -12.26
CA VAL A 302 0.81 -11.13 -13.30
C VAL A 302 1.18 -12.17 -14.36
N ARG A 303 1.11 -11.77 -15.63
CA ARG A 303 1.38 -12.65 -16.77
C ARG A 303 2.41 -12.02 -17.70
N GLY A 304 3.23 -12.86 -18.33
CA GLY A 304 4.07 -12.44 -19.43
C GLY A 304 3.22 -11.89 -20.59
N MET A 305 3.70 -10.84 -21.24
CA MET A 305 3.05 -10.23 -22.39
C MET A 305 3.97 -10.16 -23.60
N SER A 306 3.39 -10.11 -24.80
CA SER A 306 4.18 -9.95 -26.02
C SER A 306 4.68 -8.51 -26.19
N MET A 307 5.89 -8.34 -26.70
CA MET A 307 6.51 -7.02 -26.91
C MET A 307 6.01 -6.34 -28.20
N ASN A 308 4.69 -6.20 -28.31
CA ASN A 308 4.00 -5.62 -29.46
C ASN A 308 2.64 -5.08 -29.00
N GLU A 309 1.87 -4.56 -29.95
CA GLU A 309 0.58 -3.94 -29.68
C GLU A 309 -0.43 -4.88 -28.97
N LYS A 310 -0.39 -6.19 -29.24
CA LYS A 310 -1.25 -7.15 -28.53
C LYS A 310 -0.89 -7.25 -27.05
N GLY A 311 0.39 -7.19 -26.70
CA GLY A 311 0.80 -7.15 -25.29
C GLY A 311 0.42 -5.83 -24.63
N VAL A 312 0.49 -4.71 -25.38
CA VAL A 312 -0.06 -3.43 -24.92
C VAL A 312 -1.55 -3.57 -24.58
N ASP A 313 -2.34 -4.27 -25.38
CA ASP A 313 -3.77 -4.52 -25.06
C ASP A 313 -3.95 -5.28 -23.74
N TRP A 314 -3.08 -6.25 -23.44
CA TRP A 314 -3.09 -6.96 -22.15
C TRP A 314 -2.73 -6.05 -20.99
N ALA A 315 -1.71 -5.21 -21.14
CA ALA A 315 -1.33 -4.22 -20.12
C ALA A 315 -2.44 -3.19 -19.87
N VAL A 316 -3.11 -2.71 -20.93
CA VAL A 316 -4.26 -1.79 -20.81
C VAL A 316 -5.42 -2.49 -20.08
N HIS A 317 -5.71 -3.74 -20.43
CA HIS A 317 -6.73 -4.52 -19.74
C HIS A 317 -6.40 -4.69 -18.26
N ALA A 318 -5.16 -5.06 -17.91
CA ALA A 318 -4.68 -5.16 -16.53
C ALA A 318 -4.82 -3.82 -15.78
N PHE A 319 -4.45 -2.69 -16.39
CA PHE A 319 -4.56 -1.35 -15.78
C PHE A 319 -5.99 -1.00 -15.31
N PHE A 320 -7.03 -1.49 -15.99
CA PHE A 320 -8.43 -1.27 -15.61
C PHE A 320 -9.04 -2.38 -14.76
N GLU A 321 -8.48 -3.59 -14.81
CA GLU A 321 -8.90 -4.74 -14.00
C GLU A 321 -8.33 -4.68 -12.59
N ASN A 322 -7.15 -4.07 -12.42
CA ASN A 322 -6.61 -3.80 -11.11
C ASN A 322 -7.56 -2.89 -10.33
N ASP A 323 -7.53 -3.03 -9.00
CA ASP A 323 -8.09 -2.04 -8.09
C ASP A 323 -7.58 -0.62 -8.47
N PRO A 324 -8.30 0.45 -8.10
CA PRO A 324 -8.10 1.79 -8.66
C PRO A 324 -6.86 2.51 -8.08
N TYR A 325 -5.71 1.83 -8.04
CA TYR A 325 -4.42 2.36 -7.61
C TYR A 325 -3.95 3.51 -8.49
N PHE A 326 -4.05 3.35 -9.81
CA PHE A 326 -3.49 4.28 -10.78
C PHE A 326 -4.40 5.50 -11.02
N PRO A 327 -3.85 6.72 -11.14
CA PRO A 327 -4.60 7.89 -11.60
C PRO A 327 -5.31 7.62 -12.93
N ARG A 328 -6.46 8.26 -13.15
CA ARG A 328 -7.26 8.08 -14.38
C ARG A 328 -7.19 9.35 -15.23
N PRO A 329 -7.11 9.23 -16.57
CA PRO A 329 -7.28 10.38 -17.44
C PRO A 329 -8.71 10.92 -17.35
N TYR A 330 -8.88 12.19 -17.74
CA TYR A 330 -10.17 12.90 -17.72
C TYR A 330 -10.83 13.01 -16.34
N ALA A 331 -10.04 13.06 -15.27
CA ALA A 331 -10.56 13.45 -13.96
C ALA A 331 -11.17 14.87 -14.05
N GLU A 332 -12.25 15.12 -13.32
CA GLU A 332 -12.91 16.44 -13.31
C GLU A 332 -12.09 17.47 -12.53
N ASP A 333 -11.37 17.01 -11.52
CA ASP A 333 -10.56 17.81 -10.61
C ASP A 333 -9.17 18.08 -11.19
N SER A 334 -8.67 19.31 -11.06
CA SER A 334 -7.37 19.72 -11.61
C SER A 334 -6.19 19.04 -10.92
N GLU A 335 -6.26 18.77 -9.61
CA GLU A 335 -5.18 18.07 -8.91
C GLU A 335 -5.11 16.60 -9.35
N GLU A 336 -6.26 15.96 -9.57
CA GLU A 336 -6.29 14.60 -10.14
C GLU A 336 -5.83 14.54 -11.59
N GLN A 337 -6.14 15.55 -12.40
CA GLN A 337 -5.59 15.68 -13.76
C GLN A 337 -4.06 15.77 -13.72
N GLU A 338 -3.52 16.53 -12.76
CA GLU A 338 -2.07 16.62 -12.55
C GLU A 338 -1.47 15.27 -12.13
N LEU A 339 -2.15 14.49 -11.28
CA LEU A 339 -1.70 13.14 -10.94
C LEU A 339 -1.60 12.23 -12.17
N TRP A 340 -2.56 12.30 -13.09
CA TRP A 340 -2.46 11.59 -14.37
C TRP A 340 -1.27 12.10 -15.21
N THR A 341 -1.06 13.41 -15.27
CA THR A 341 0.06 14.03 -15.99
C THR A 341 1.42 13.53 -15.51
N VAL A 342 1.69 13.61 -14.21
CA VAL A 342 2.98 13.17 -13.67
C VAL A 342 3.14 11.65 -13.74
N PHE A 343 2.04 10.89 -13.67
CA PHE A 343 2.05 9.44 -13.89
C PHE A 343 2.50 9.09 -15.32
N GLN A 344 1.91 9.72 -16.35
CA GLN A 344 2.29 9.44 -17.75
C GLN A 344 3.72 9.88 -18.05
N GLU A 345 4.16 11.00 -17.47
CA GLU A 345 5.54 11.49 -17.63
C GLU A 345 6.53 10.51 -17.03
N GLY A 346 6.31 10.09 -15.77
CA GLY A 346 7.16 9.10 -15.10
C GLY A 346 7.17 7.75 -15.82
N TYR A 347 6.02 7.30 -16.33
CA TYR A 347 5.93 6.08 -17.14
C TYR A 347 6.75 6.19 -18.43
N LEU A 348 6.55 7.24 -19.22
CA LEU A 348 7.20 7.41 -20.51
C LEU A 348 8.71 7.66 -20.37
N GLU A 349 9.13 8.41 -19.34
CA GLU A 349 10.54 8.62 -19.04
C GLU A 349 11.23 7.29 -18.71
N MET A 350 10.68 6.52 -17.76
CA MET A 350 11.24 5.22 -17.40
C MET A 350 11.23 4.23 -18.57
N ALA A 351 10.16 4.22 -19.37
CA ALA A 351 10.05 3.33 -20.52
C ALA A 351 11.15 3.57 -21.57
N LYS A 352 11.65 4.81 -21.73
CA LYS A 352 12.81 5.10 -22.61
C LYS A 352 14.07 4.35 -22.16
N HIS A 353 14.25 4.15 -20.86
CA HIS A 353 15.36 3.39 -20.31
C HIS A 353 15.15 1.88 -20.45
N CYS A 354 13.94 1.38 -20.18
CA CYS A 354 13.64 -0.06 -20.19
C CYS A 354 13.51 -0.66 -21.60
N THR A 355 13.04 0.10 -22.59
CA THR A 355 12.81 -0.43 -23.95
C THR A 355 14.11 -0.72 -24.71
N GLN A 356 15.26 -0.20 -24.24
CA GLN A 356 16.59 -0.41 -24.86
C GLN A 356 16.56 -0.16 -26.39
N ILE A 357 15.95 0.96 -26.81
CA ILE A 357 15.58 1.28 -28.21
C ILE A 357 16.72 1.07 -29.21
N ARG A 358 17.98 1.30 -28.80
CA ARG A 358 19.16 1.03 -29.63
C ARG A 358 19.25 -0.42 -30.11
N THR A 359 18.79 -1.35 -29.29
CA THR A 359 18.78 -2.79 -29.56
C THR A 359 17.40 -3.32 -29.95
N ARG A 360 16.33 -2.59 -29.61
CA ARG A 360 14.92 -2.98 -29.87
C ARG A 360 14.12 -1.81 -30.46
N PRO A 361 14.44 -1.35 -31.68
CA PRO A 361 13.82 -0.15 -32.25
C PRO A 361 12.30 -0.29 -32.45
N ALA A 362 11.80 -1.51 -32.66
CA ALA A 362 10.36 -1.79 -32.76
C ALA A 362 9.57 -1.45 -31.47
N LEU A 363 10.24 -1.29 -30.33
CA LEU A 363 9.59 -0.93 -29.06
C LEU A 363 9.49 0.57 -28.81
N ALA A 364 10.09 1.41 -29.67
CA ALA A 364 10.18 2.85 -29.42
C ALA A 364 8.82 3.52 -29.21
N GLU A 365 7.79 3.08 -29.94
CA GLU A 365 6.46 3.67 -29.89
C GLU A 365 5.52 2.93 -28.92
N MET A 366 5.86 1.72 -28.49
CA MET A 366 4.96 0.88 -27.68
C MET A 366 4.55 1.52 -26.34
N PRO A 367 5.43 2.20 -25.59
CA PRO A 367 5.03 2.92 -24.38
C PRO A 367 4.02 4.04 -24.64
N GLN A 368 4.17 4.77 -25.75
CA GLN A 368 3.24 5.83 -26.14
C GLN A 368 1.87 5.26 -26.53
N ILE A 369 1.86 4.13 -27.25
CA ILE A 369 0.64 3.42 -27.62
C ILE A 369 -0.10 2.95 -26.36
N PHE A 370 0.60 2.47 -25.32
CA PHE A 370 -0.03 2.13 -24.04
C PHE A 370 -0.77 3.32 -23.43
N ILE A 371 -0.13 4.50 -23.31
CA ILE A 371 -0.76 5.69 -22.76
C ILE A 371 -1.99 6.11 -23.58
N ILE A 372 -1.88 6.12 -24.91
CA ILE A 372 -3.00 6.44 -25.81
C ILE A 372 -4.16 5.48 -25.61
N LYS A 373 -3.90 4.16 -25.55
CA LYS A 373 -4.94 3.15 -25.37
C LYS A 373 -5.60 3.23 -23.99
N VAL A 374 -4.86 3.58 -22.93
CA VAL A 374 -5.44 3.84 -21.61
C VAL A 374 -6.40 5.05 -21.66
N ILE A 375 -6.01 6.13 -22.33
CA ILE A 375 -6.84 7.31 -22.52
C ILE A 375 -8.12 6.96 -23.27
N ASP A 376 -8.00 6.28 -24.42
CA ASP A 376 -9.14 5.87 -25.24
C ASP A 376 -10.12 4.95 -24.48
N GLU A 377 -9.58 3.98 -23.74
CA GLU A 377 -10.38 3.04 -22.94
C GLU A 377 -11.12 3.74 -21.80
N GLN A 378 -10.46 4.68 -21.09
CA GLN A 378 -11.13 5.48 -20.08
C GLN A 378 -12.24 6.36 -20.69
N GLN A 379 -12.00 6.95 -21.86
CA GLN A 379 -13.03 7.75 -22.54
C GLN A 379 -14.26 6.89 -22.89
N LYS A 380 -14.06 5.66 -23.39
CA LYS A 380 -15.15 4.70 -23.64
C LYS A 380 -15.93 4.40 -22.36
N ARG A 381 -15.23 4.12 -21.25
CA ARG A 381 -15.86 3.84 -19.94
C ARG A 381 -16.70 5.01 -19.43
N LEU A 382 -16.20 6.23 -19.56
CA LEU A 382 -16.94 7.44 -19.18
C LEU A 382 -18.21 7.64 -20.02
N ARG A 383 -18.14 7.38 -21.34
CA ARG A 383 -19.33 7.43 -22.21
C ARG A 383 -20.39 6.42 -21.77
N VAL A 384 -20.00 5.18 -21.49
CA VAL A 384 -20.92 4.15 -21.00
C VAL A 384 -21.56 4.55 -19.66
N ILE A 385 -20.79 5.13 -18.74
CA ILE A 385 -21.33 5.63 -17.46
C ILE A 385 -22.36 6.75 -17.70
N ALA A 386 -22.04 7.72 -18.56
CA ALA A 386 -22.95 8.81 -18.90
C ALA A 386 -24.24 8.30 -19.56
N GLU A 387 -24.15 7.34 -20.46
CA GLU A 387 -25.31 6.69 -21.08
C GLU A 387 -26.20 5.97 -20.06
N ILE A 388 -25.59 5.25 -19.10
CA ILE A 388 -26.34 4.57 -18.02
C ILE A 388 -27.05 5.60 -17.13
N GLN A 389 -26.38 6.71 -16.78
CA GLN A 389 -26.94 7.75 -15.95
C GLN A 389 -28.06 8.56 -16.64
N ALA A 390 -28.00 8.69 -17.96
CA ALA A 390 -29.01 9.38 -18.77
C ALA A 390 -30.29 8.56 -19.00
N ARG A 391 -30.30 7.25 -18.71
CA ARG A 391 -31.50 6.42 -18.84
C ARG A 391 -32.56 6.87 -17.83
N PRO A 392 -33.81 7.16 -18.27
CA PRO A 392 -34.90 7.44 -17.34
C PRO A 392 -35.09 6.24 -16.42
N ARG A 393 -35.12 6.46 -15.10
CA ARG A 393 -35.58 5.43 -14.16
C ARG A 393 -37.05 5.18 -14.48
N SER A 394 -37.38 3.98 -14.98
CA SER A 394 -38.78 3.60 -15.25
C SER A 394 -39.56 3.65 -13.94
N LEU A 395 -40.76 4.22 -13.98
CA LEU A 395 -41.69 4.33 -12.86
C LEU A 395 -42.24 2.96 -12.38
N ASP A 396 -41.90 1.86 -13.05
CA ASP A 396 -42.50 0.53 -12.82
C ASP A 396 -41.88 -0.27 -11.65
N GLU A 397 -40.87 0.25 -10.94
CA GLU A 397 -40.28 -0.46 -9.78
C GLU A 397 -40.90 -0.09 -8.42
N TYR A 398 -41.94 0.76 -8.39
CA TYR A 398 -42.66 1.10 -7.15
C TYR A 398 -44.00 0.37 -6.95
N GLU A 399 -44.49 -0.43 -7.91
CA GLU A 399 -45.84 -1.04 -7.83
C GLU A 399 -45.90 -2.54 -7.47
N ASN A 400 -44.80 -3.17 -7.05
CA ASN A 400 -44.84 -4.59 -6.61
C ASN A 400 -44.61 -4.81 -5.10
N GLY A 401 -44.85 -3.78 -4.27
CA GLY A 401 -44.71 -3.86 -2.80
C GLY A 401 -46.01 -4.06 -2.01
N GLU A 402 -47.18 -3.88 -2.62
CA GLU A 402 -48.47 -3.98 -1.93
C GLU A 402 -49.45 -4.81 -2.77
N THR A 403 -49.50 -6.12 -2.53
CA THR A 403 -50.74 -6.92 -2.45
C THR A 403 -50.38 -8.40 -2.32
N GLY A 404 -50.64 -8.94 -1.13
CA GLY A 404 -50.41 -10.36 -0.83
C GLY A 404 -50.77 -10.71 0.61
N GLY A 405 -51.92 -10.20 1.09
CA GLY A 405 -52.55 -10.73 2.29
C GLY A 405 -53.31 -12.01 1.97
N GLY A 406 -53.14 -13.02 2.82
CA GLY A 406 -53.80 -14.31 2.82
C GLY A 406 -53.30 -15.15 3.98
#